data_AF-A0AAP9VZ66-F1
#
_entry.id   AF-A0AAP9VZ66-F1
#
_cell.length_a   1.000
_cell.length_b   1.000
_cell.length_c   1.000
_cell.angle_alpha   90.00
_cell.angle_beta   90.00
_cell.angle_gamma   90.00
#
_symmetry.space_group_name_H-M   'P 1'
#
loop_
_entity.id
_entity.type
_entity.pdbx_description
1 polymer ?
#
loop_
_entity_poly.entity_id
_entity_poly.type
_entity_poly.pdbx_seq_one_letter_code
_entity_poly.pdbx_strand_id
1 'polypeptide(L)'
;MSGKPTVAIGFVGSTLDRVGKGANRWSHWRPSVGLCQQQDVLINRLELIHGVDARDVSLAERVANDIRQVSPETEVRLHPMGLKNPWDFEEVYGALHDFTSAYPFDTEREDYLVHITTGTHVAQICWFLLTEARYLPARLIQTSPARRRDPEQHATGTHALIDLDLSRYDRIASRFAGKRLEGLAFLKSGIATRNAAFNRSIEQIERVAVRSRAPMLLIGPTGAGKSFLARRIYELKRGRHQVQGRFVEVNCATLRGDGAMSALFGHIKGAFTGAQNARDGLLRAADGGMLFLDEIGELGLDEQAMLLKAIEEKRFFPMGSDKEVDSDFLIIAGTHRDLRGRVAQGLFREDLYARINLWTFNLPGLAGRREDIEPNIDFELERHAREQGRLVRFNLEARRRYLAFASSSEAAWLGNFRELSASITRMATLADSGRIDEAQAEEEIERLRYAWGLSQAQDPLASLLGDTAELDLFDRLQLQAVLEVCRQADSLSDAGRKLFGVSRQTKAQPNDADRLRKYLARFGLEWKQIVAPAD
;
A
#
# COMPACT_ATOMS: atom_id res chain seq x y z
N MET A 1 9.27 -43.67 -24.31
CA MET A 1 10.13 -42.47 -24.29
C MET A 1 11.02 -42.62 -23.07
N SER A 2 12.30 -42.98 -23.23
CA SER A 2 13.20 -43.23 -22.10
C SER A 2 13.46 -41.91 -21.37
N GLY A 3 12.92 -41.77 -20.16
CA GLY A 3 13.26 -40.66 -19.27
C GLY A 3 14.73 -40.70 -18.86
N LYS A 4 15.21 -39.64 -18.20
CA LYS A 4 16.54 -39.63 -17.57
C LYS A 4 16.59 -40.74 -16.51
N PRO A 5 17.74 -41.42 -16.30
CA PRO A 5 17.91 -42.33 -15.19
C PRO A 5 17.64 -41.62 -13.85
N THR A 6 16.86 -42.27 -12.99
CA THR A 6 16.49 -41.73 -11.68
C THR A 6 17.49 -42.17 -10.62
N VAL A 7 18.02 -41.20 -9.88
CA VAL A 7 18.92 -41.41 -8.74
C VAL A 7 18.17 -41.02 -7.46
N ALA A 8 17.97 -41.98 -6.56
CA ALA A 8 17.41 -41.71 -5.23
C ALA A 8 18.53 -41.61 -4.18
N ILE A 9 18.38 -40.68 -3.25
CA ILE A 9 19.29 -40.48 -2.12
C ILE A 9 18.48 -40.59 -0.84
N GLY A 10 18.92 -41.40 0.13
CA GLY A 10 18.18 -41.56 1.38
C GLY A 10 18.97 -42.27 2.45
N PHE A 11 18.46 -42.23 3.68
CA PHE A 11 19.04 -43.01 4.77
C PHE A 11 18.52 -44.46 4.74
N VAL A 12 19.30 -45.39 5.29
CA VAL A 12 18.76 -46.69 5.73
C VAL A 12 17.77 -46.45 6.87
N GLY A 13 16.59 -47.07 6.81
CA GLY A 13 15.67 -47.12 7.93
C GLY A 13 16.18 -48.03 9.04
N SER A 14 16.96 -47.49 9.96
CA SER A 14 17.58 -48.22 11.08
C SER A 14 16.60 -49.09 11.89
N THR A 15 15.33 -48.66 11.98
CA THR A 15 14.23 -49.42 12.58
C THR A 15 13.38 -50.14 11.53
N LEU A 16 12.91 -49.43 10.50
CA LEU A 16 11.90 -49.93 9.57
C LEU A 16 12.45 -50.96 8.57
N ASP A 17 13.68 -50.80 8.08
CA ASP A 17 14.30 -51.76 7.16
C ASP A 17 14.89 -52.97 7.89
N ARG A 18 14.93 -52.96 9.22
CA ARG A 18 15.44 -54.04 10.06
C ARG A 18 14.38 -55.11 10.37
N VAL A 19 13.11 -54.84 10.07
CA VAL A 19 11.98 -55.71 10.44
C VAL A 19 12.02 -57.06 9.69
N GLY A 20 11.69 -58.15 10.40
CA GLY A 20 11.67 -59.52 9.87
C GLY A 20 13.03 -60.24 9.91
N LYS A 21 13.01 -61.58 9.92
CA LYS A 21 14.20 -62.45 9.87
C LYS A 21 14.01 -63.54 8.81
N GLY A 22 15.10 -63.92 8.13
CA GLY A 22 15.04 -64.96 7.10
C GLY A 22 13.98 -64.61 6.04
N ALA A 23 13.23 -65.60 5.56
CA ALA A 23 12.17 -65.38 4.56
C ALA A 23 11.04 -64.45 5.04
N ASN A 24 10.82 -64.32 6.35
CA ASN A 24 9.75 -63.48 6.90
C ASN A 24 10.00 -61.96 6.76
N ARG A 25 11.16 -61.53 6.24
CA ARG A 25 11.38 -60.10 5.95
C ARG A 25 10.63 -59.61 4.71
N TRP A 26 10.26 -60.52 3.81
CA TRP A 26 9.52 -60.21 2.59
C TRP A 26 8.02 -59.96 2.81
N SER A 27 7.51 -60.29 4.00
CA SER A 27 6.11 -60.02 4.40
C SER A 27 5.93 -58.67 5.10
N HIS A 28 7.03 -57.96 5.40
CA HIS A 28 7.01 -56.69 6.11
C HIS A 28 7.34 -55.54 5.18
N TRP A 29 6.67 -54.41 5.39
CA TRP A 29 7.00 -53.18 4.68
C TRP A 29 8.35 -52.61 5.15
N ARG A 30 9.27 -52.42 4.20
CA ARG A 30 10.62 -51.92 4.42
C ARG A 30 10.87 -50.74 3.48
N PRO A 31 10.97 -49.50 3.97
CA PRO A 31 10.92 -48.30 3.13
C PRO A 31 11.98 -48.23 2.03
N SER A 32 13.24 -48.59 2.30
CA SER A 32 14.32 -48.50 1.29
C SER A 32 14.17 -49.58 0.22
N VAL A 33 13.71 -50.78 0.61
CA VAL A 33 13.42 -51.87 -0.35
C VAL A 33 12.16 -51.55 -1.16
N GLY A 34 11.09 -51.13 -0.48
CA GLY A 34 9.81 -50.79 -1.08
C GLY A 34 9.90 -49.63 -2.08
N LEU A 35 10.81 -48.66 -1.85
CA LEU A 35 11.11 -47.60 -2.82
C LEU A 35 11.55 -48.17 -4.18
N CYS A 36 12.38 -49.21 -4.19
CA CYS A 36 12.89 -49.83 -5.41
C CYS A 36 11.92 -50.88 -6.01
N GLN A 37 10.80 -51.14 -5.35
CA GLN A 37 9.75 -52.07 -5.80
C GLN A 37 8.56 -51.35 -6.47
N GLN A 38 8.58 -50.01 -6.56
CA GLN A 38 7.50 -49.24 -7.16
C GLN A 38 7.47 -49.47 -8.69
N GLN A 39 6.29 -49.78 -9.24
CA GLN A 39 6.16 -50.10 -10.67
C GLN A 39 6.23 -48.87 -11.58
N ASP A 40 5.85 -47.70 -11.05
CA ASP A 40 5.73 -46.43 -11.75
C ASP A 40 6.90 -45.48 -11.53
N VAL A 41 7.84 -45.85 -10.65
CA VAL A 41 9.09 -45.12 -10.41
C VAL A 41 10.26 -46.10 -10.39
N LEU A 42 10.95 -46.22 -11.51
CA LEU A 42 12.17 -47.01 -11.60
C LEU A 42 13.36 -46.23 -11.03
N ILE A 43 13.96 -46.74 -9.97
CA ILE A 43 15.20 -46.21 -9.42
C ILE A 43 16.37 -46.89 -10.13
N ASN A 44 17.18 -46.13 -10.86
CA ASN A 44 18.37 -46.68 -11.53
C ASN A 44 19.56 -46.75 -10.59
N ARG A 45 19.66 -45.79 -9.67
CA ARG A 45 20.71 -45.75 -8.66
C ARG A 45 20.17 -45.29 -7.32
N LEU A 46 20.52 -45.99 -6.25
CA LEU A 46 20.20 -45.62 -4.87
C LEU A 46 21.48 -45.32 -4.09
N GLU A 47 21.68 -44.06 -3.74
CA GLU A 47 22.71 -43.58 -2.83
C GLU A 47 22.18 -43.73 -1.39
N LEU A 48 22.58 -44.82 -0.72
CA LEU A 48 22.02 -45.26 0.55
C LEU A 48 22.98 -44.93 1.71
N ILE A 49 22.61 -43.91 2.48
CA ILE A 49 23.41 -43.41 3.61
C ILE A 49 23.15 -44.26 4.86
N HIS A 50 24.21 -44.67 5.55
CA HIS A 50 24.12 -45.48 6.76
C HIS A 50 25.12 -45.04 7.84
N GLY A 51 24.83 -45.42 9.09
CA GLY A 51 25.75 -45.22 10.21
C GLY A 51 27.02 -46.07 10.07
N VAL A 52 28.09 -45.66 10.75
CA VAL A 52 29.41 -46.31 10.69
C VAL A 52 29.56 -47.54 11.59
N ASP A 53 28.60 -47.78 12.49
CA ASP A 53 28.62 -48.91 13.40
C ASP A 53 28.43 -50.24 12.65
N ALA A 54 29.10 -51.30 13.11
CA ALA A 54 29.05 -52.62 12.47
C ALA A 54 27.61 -53.16 12.26
N ARG A 55 26.68 -52.79 13.16
CA ARG A 55 25.25 -53.17 13.04
C ARG A 55 24.54 -52.46 11.89
N ASP A 56 24.89 -51.21 11.63
CA ASP A 56 24.27 -50.40 10.58
C ASP A 56 24.87 -50.73 9.22
N VAL A 57 26.19 -50.98 9.16
CA VAL A 57 26.86 -51.53 7.97
C VAL A 57 26.22 -52.85 7.55
N SER A 58 26.08 -53.80 8.48
CA SER A 58 25.47 -55.11 8.18
C SER A 58 24.00 -54.98 7.73
N LEU A 59 23.26 -54.01 8.27
CA LEU A 59 21.90 -53.73 7.82
C LEU A 59 21.88 -53.15 6.40
N ALA A 60 22.75 -52.17 6.11
CA ALA A 60 22.87 -51.53 4.81
C ALA A 60 23.23 -52.55 3.71
N GLU A 61 24.21 -53.42 3.96
CA GLU A 61 24.59 -54.50 3.05
C GLU A 61 23.43 -55.47 2.78
N ARG A 62 22.67 -55.83 3.82
CA ARG A 62 21.48 -56.68 3.68
C ARG A 62 20.41 -56.00 2.84
N VAL A 63 20.13 -54.72 3.09
CA VAL A 63 19.16 -53.93 2.31
C VAL A 63 19.60 -53.86 0.85
N ALA A 64 20.88 -53.59 0.57
CA ALA A 64 21.42 -53.55 -0.79
C ALA A 64 21.33 -54.91 -1.51
N ASN A 65 21.54 -56.03 -0.79
CA ASN A 65 21.37 -57.38 -1.32
C ASN A 65 19.89 -57.72 -1.59
N ASP A 66 18.98 -57.29 -0.72
CA ASP A 66 17.55 -57.50 -0.89
C ASP A 66 17.00 -56.65 -2.06
N ILE A 67 17.47 -55.40 -2.23
CA ILE A 67 17.13 -54.54 -3.39
C ILE A 67 17.56 -55.20 -4.69
N ARG A 68 18.80 -55.73 -4.77
CA ARG A 68 19.28 -56.45 -5.96
C ARG A 68 18.45 -57.68 -6.34
N GLN A 69 17.72 -58.28 -5.39
CA GLN A 69 16.82 -59.40 -5.68
C GLN A 69 15.48 -58.93 -6.27
N VAL A 70 14.99 -57.76 -5.88
CA VAL A 70 13.66 -57.27 -6.28
C VAL A 70 13.69 -56.25 -7.42
N SER A 71 14.81 -55.55 -7.60
CA SER A 71 15.12 -54.69 -8.74
C SER A 71 16.59 -54.89 -9.12
N PRO A 72 16.89 -55.94 -9.93
CA PRO A 72 18.25 -56.25 -10.38
C PRO A 72 18.94 -55.12 -11.15
N GLU A 73 18.16 -54.23 -11.76
CA GLU A 73 18.61 -53.06 -12.51
C GLU A 73 18.99 -51.85 -11.63
N THR A 74 18.64 -51.87 -10.33
CA THR A 74 19.01 -50.79 -9.39
C THR A 74 20.45 -50.98 -8.91
N GLU A 75 21.33 -50.00 -9.20
CA GLU A 75 22.65 -49.92 -8.56
C GLU A 75 22.53 -49.32 -7.15
N VAL A 76 22.92 -50.04 -6.10
CA VAL A 76 22.92 -49.51 -4.73
C VAL A 76 24.35 -49.16 -4.31
N ARG A 77 24.58 -47.89 -3.96
CA ARG A 77 25.85 -47.38 -3.44
C ARG A 77 25.70 -47.01 -1.98
N LEU A 78 26.58 -47.54 -1.13
CA LEU A 78 26.53 -47.34 0.31
C LEU A 78 27.43 -46.17 0.72
N HIS A 79 26.89 -45.24 1.51
CA HIS A 79 27.59 -44.06 1.99
C HIS A 79 27.68 -44.05 3.53
N PRO A 80 28.85 -44.31 4.11
CA PRO A 80 29.02 -44.23 5.56
C PRO A 80 28.97 -42.76 6.02
N MET A 81 28.13 -42.45 7.00
CA MET A 81 28.03 -41.13 7.62
C MET A 81 28.09 -41.27 9.14
N GLY A 82 29.18 -40.78 9.75
CA GLY A 82 29.38 -40.80 11.19
C GLY A 82 28.73 -39.59 11.85
N LEU A 83 27.60 -39.79 12.53
CA LEU A 83 26.93 -38.76 13.33
C LEU A 83 27.05 -39.12 14.82
N LYS A 84 27.63 -38.24 15.64
CA LYS A 84 27.71 -38.41 17.09
C LYS A 84 26.34 -38.28 17.74
N ASN A 85 25.55 -37.28 17.33
CA ASN A 85 24.16 -37.11 17.74
C ASN A 85 23.23 -36.91 16.53
N PRO A 86 22.55 -37.97 16.05
CA PRO A 86 21.59 -37.89 14.94
C PRO A 86 20.34 -37.02 15.20
N TRP A 87 20.21 -36.45 16.39
CA TRP A 87 19.14 -35.52 16.78
C TRP A 87 19.65 -34.08 16.98
N ASP A 88 20.94 -33.84 16.81
CA ASP A 88 21.51 -32.49 16.80
C ASP A 88 21.35 -31.87 15.40
N PHE A 89 20.74 -30.69 15.33
CA PHE A 89 20.43 -30.06 14.04
C PHE A 89 21.68 -29.56 13.32
N GLU A 90 22.63 -28.96 14.03
CA GLU A 90 23.84 -28.38 13.44
C GLU A 90 24.74 -29.48 12.87
N GLU A 91 24.95 -30.56 13.62
CA GLU A 91 25.74 -31.70 13.19
C GLU A 91 25.12 -32.39 11.96
N VAL A 92 23.81 -32.68 12.00
CA VAL A 92 23.12 -33.36 10.90
C VAL A 92 23.06 -32.48 9.65
N TYR A 93 22.75 -31.19 9.80
CA TYR A 93 22.72 -30.26 8.68
C TYR A 93 24.10 -30.13 8.03
N GLY A 94 25.16 -29.95 8.84
CA GLY A 94 26.54 -29.86 8.35
C GLY A 94 26.97 -31.12 7.59
N ALA A 95 26.76 -32.30 8.15
CA ALA A 95 27.13 -33.56 7.50
C ALA A 95 26.38 -33.80 6.18
N LEU A 96 25.07 -33.49 6.13
CA LEU A 96 24.29 -33.61 4.90
C LEU A 96 24.68 -32.55 3.87
N HIS A 97 24.95 -31.31 4.31
CA HIS A 97 25.44 -30.25 3.44
C HIS A 97 26.79 -30.60 2.81
N ASP A 98 27.71 -31.16 3.58
CA ASP A 98 29.02 -31.60 3.10
C ASP A 98 28.87 -32.75 2.09
N PHE A 99 28.00 -33.72 2.40
CA PHE A 99 27.64 -34.79 1.46
C PHE A 99 27.09 -34.22 0.14
N THR A 100 26.13 -33.29 0.20
CA THR A 100 25.56 -32.69 -1.01
C THR A 100 26.58 -31.86 -1.79
N SER A 101 27.48 -31.14 -1.10
CA SER A 101 28.48 -30.30 -1.75
C SER A 101 29.56 -31.13 -2.45
N ALA A 102 29.89 -32.30 -1.90
CA ALA A 102 30.87 -33.22 -2.49
C ALA A 102 30.27 -34.11 -3.60
N TYR A 103 28.95 -34.25 -3.65
CA TYR A 103 28.29 -35.16 -4.59
C TYR A 103 28.20 -34.54 -6.01
N PRO A 104 28.67 -35.23 -7.07
CA PRO A 104 28.72 -34.68 -8.43
C PRO A 104 27.37 -34.80 -9.15
N PHE A 105 26.44 -33.86 -8.89
CA PHE A 105 25.14 -33.83 -9.56
C PHE A 105 25.26 -33.50 -11.07
N ASP A 106 24.63 -34.31 -11.91
CA ASP A 106 24.43 -34.10 -13.35
C ASP A 106 22.93 -34.01 -13.65
N THR A 107 22.36 -32.83 -13.43
CA THR A 107 20.91 -32.58 -13.65
C THR A 107 20.52 -32.55 -15.13
N GLU A 108 21.48 -32.53 -16.05
CA GLU A 108 21.21 -32.63 -17.49
C GLU A 108 20.92 -34.07 -17.89
N ARG A 109 21.58 -35.05 -17.26
CA ARG A 109 21.47 -36.46 -17.62
C ARG A 109 20.71 -37.32 -16.62
N GLU A 110 20.62 -36.91 -15.36
CA GLU A 110 19.99 -37.68 -14.29
C GLU A 110 18.84 -36.89 -13.63
N ASP A 111 17.84 -37.62 -13.12
CA ASP A 111 16.77 -37.06 -12.29
C ASP A 111 16.98 -37.47 -10.83
N TYR A 112 17.06 -36.51 -9.91
CA TYR A 112 17.33 -36.78 -8.50
C TYR A 112 16.07 -36.80 -7.64
N LEU A 113 15.99 -37.79 -6.75
CA LEU A 113 14.98 -37.92 -5.71
C LEU A 113 15.64 -38.01 -4.34
N VAL A 114 15.02 -37.42 -3.32
CA VAL A 114 15.43 -37.57 -1.92
C VAL A 114 14.34 -38.31 -1.18
N HIS A 115 14.69 -39.48 -0.66
CA HIS A 115 13.80 -40.33 0.10
C HIS A 115 13.69 -39.84 1.55
N ILE A 116 12.58 -39.19 1.87
CA ILE A 116 12.38 -38.52 3.17
C ILE A 116 11.68 -39.40 4.22
N THR A 117 11.39 -40.67 3.91
CA THR A 117 10.71 -41.55 4.87
C THR A 117 11.64 -42.08 5.95
N THR A 118 12.92 -42.25 5.63
CA THR A 118 13.95 -42.80 6.53
C THR A 118 14.83 -41.71 7.11
N GLY A 119 15.62 -42.06 8.14
CA GLY A 119 16.37 -41.08 8.95
C GLY A 119 15.57 -40.55 10.14
N THR A 120 16.24 -39.76 10.99
CA THR A 120 15.58 -39.06 12.10
C THR A 120 14.71 -37.92 11.57
N HIS A 121 13.75 -37.43 12.36
CA HIS A 121 12.98 -36.23 11.98
C HIS A 121 13.88 -35.01 11.70
N VAL A 122 15.03 -34.92 12.39
CA VAL A 122 16.04 -33.89 12.13
C VAL A 122 16.63 -34.04 10.73
N ALA A 123 17.02 -35.26 10.33
CA ALA A 123 17.51 -35.53 8.99
C ALA A 123 16.46 -35.25 7.91
N GLN A 124 15.19 -35.56 8.17
CA GLN A 124 14.07 -35.26 7.26
C GLN A 124 13.91 -33.74 7.05
N ILE A 125 13.99 -32.94 8.11
CA ILE A 125 13.94 -31.48 8.04
C ILE A 125 15.16 -30.95 7.27
N CYS A 126 16.36 -31.48 7.54
CA CYS A 126 17.57 -31.07 6.84
C CYS A 126 17.49 -31.37 5.33
N TRP A 127 16.97 -32.54 4.93
CA TRP A 127 16.70 -32.85 3.53
C TRP A 127 15.76 -31.86 2.87
N PHE A 128 14.67 -31.51 3.56
CA PHE A 128 13.74 -30.49 3.08
C PHE A 128 14.46 -29.15 2.86
N LEU A 129 15.21 -28.66 3.85
CA LEU A 129 15.89 -27.37 3.78
C LEU A 129 16.96 -27.32 2.68
N LEU A 130 17.77 -28.38 2.52
CA LEU A 130 18.80 -28.46 1.48
C LEU A 130 18.18 -28.50 0.07
N THR A 131 17.03 -29.17 -0.06
CA THR A 131 16.29 -29.24 -1.32
C THR A 131 15.61 -27.91 -1.63
N GLU A 132 14.98 -27.25 -0.66
CA GLU A 132 14.35 -25.93 -0.81
C GLU A 132 15.37 -24.85 -1.17
N ALA A 133 16.51 -24.83 -0.47
CA ALA A 133 17.61 -23.90 -0.73
C ALA A 133 18.38 -24.18 -2.04
N ARG A 134 17.99 -25.23 -2.78
CA ARG A 134 18.60 -25.69 -4.04
C ARG A 134 20.07 -26.11 -3.95
N TYR A 135 20.58 -26.42 -2.76
CA TYR A 135 21.87 -27.11 -2.60
C TYR A 135 21.78 -28.56 -3.09
N LEU A 136 20.59 -29.16 -2.97
CA LEU A 136 20.27 -30.50 -3.44
C LEU A 136 19.23 -30.41 -4.56
N PRO A 137 19.63 -30.56 -5.84
CA PRO A 137 18.74 -30.36 -6.98
C PRO A 137 17.84 -31.58 -7.24
N ALA A 138 17.00 -31.92 -6.26
CA ALA A 138 16.16 -33.12 -6.26
C ALA A 138 14.68 -32.79 -5.97
N ARG A 139 13.78 -33.74 -6.27
CA ARG A 139 12.41 -33.75 -5.71
C ARG A 139 12.37 -34.65 -4.50
N LEU A 140 11.40 -34.45 -3.61
CA LEU A 140 11.24 -35.34 -2.47
C LEU A 140 10.35 -36.53 -2.85
N ILE A 141 10.68 -37.72 -2.35
CA ILE A 141 9.84 -38.91 -2.45
C ILE A 141 9.58 -39.47 -1.05
N GLN A 142 8.31 -39.69 -0.74
CA GLN A 142 7.89 -40.27 0.52
C GLN A 142 7.21 -41.62 0.27
N THR A 143 7.74 -42.69 0.85
CA THR A 143 7.09 -44.00 0.90
C THR A 143 6.30 -44.17 2.20
N SER A 144 5.24 -44.96 2.16
CA SER A 144 4.35 -45.27 3.28
C SER A 144 3.84 -46.72 3.17
N PRO A 145 3.45 -47.37 4.29
CA PRO A 145 2.91 -48.73 4.23
C PRO A 145 1.55 -48.73 3.53
N ALA A 146 1.24 -49.79 2.76
CA ALA A 146 -0.05 -49.87 2.08
C ALA A 146 -1.22 -49.99 3.07
N ARG A 147 -2.35 -49.35 2.75
CA ARG A 147 -3.58 -49.44 3.53
C ARG A 147 -4.15 -50.87 3.38
N ARG A 148 -4.13 -51.65 4.47
CA ARG A 148 -4.56 -53.06 4.58
C ARG A 148 -5.68 -53.44 3.59
N ARG A 149 -5.33 -54.18 2.54
CA ARG A 149 -6.26 -54.95 1.68
C ARG A 149 -5.59 -56.00 0.79
N ASP A 150 -4.28 -55.95 0.58
CA ASP A 150 -3.53 -56.90 -0.26
C ASP A 150 -2.15 -57.24 0.37
N PRO A 151 -1.85 -58.53 0.64
CA PRO A 151 -0.56 -58.97 1.19
C PRO A 151 0.66 -58.62 0.33
N GLU A 152 0.55 -58.61 -1.00
CA GLU A 152 1.68 -58.31 -1.89
C GLU A 152 1.97 -56.80 -1.90
N GLN A 153 0.94 -55.96 -1.97
CA GLN A 153 1.09 -54.51 -1.87
C GLN A 153 1.50 -54.06 -0.46
N HIS A 154 1.22 -54.87 0.57
CA HIS A 154 1.61 -54.57 1.95
C HIS A 154 3.13 -54.48 2.12
N ALA A 155 3.90 -55.37 1.48
CA ALA A 155 5.35 -55.39 1.59
C ALA A 155 6.02 -54.26 0.77
N THR A 156 5.47 -53.94 -0.40
CA THR A 156 5.97 -52.86 -1.28
C THR A 156 5.64 -51.47 -0.72
N GLY A 157 4.44 -51.30 -0.17
CA GLY A 157 3.92 -50.00 0.25
C GLY A 157 3.53 -49.11 -0.92
N THR A 158 3.25 -47.84 -0.63
CA THR A 158 2.89 -46.80 -1.61
C THR A 158 3.86 -45.63 -1.52
N HIS A 159 4.05 -44.88 -2.60
CA HIS A 159 4.88 -43.68 -2.60
C HIS A 159 4.11 -42.42 -3.04
N ALA A 160 4.66 -41.26 -2.72
CA ALA A 160 4.21 -39.96 -3.16
C ALA A 160 5.42 -39.09 -3.52
N LEU A 161 5.41 -38.52 -4.73
CA LEU A 161 6.36 -37.49 -5.14
C LEU A 161 5.88 -36.12 -4.62
N ILE A 162 6.79 -35.40 -3.97
CA ILE A 162 6.57 -34.06 -3.43
C ILE A 162 7.50 -33.12 -4.19
N ASP A 163 6.89 -32.27 -5.02
CA ASP A 163 7.58 -31.18 -5.71
C ASP A 163 7.55 -29.94 -4.80
N LEU A 164 8.71 -29.37 -4.50
CA LEU A 164 8.81 -28.17 -3.66
C LEU A 164 8.63 -26.87 -4.48
N ASP A 165 8.56 -26.96 -5.81
CA ASP A 165 8.30 -25.79 -6.66
C ASP A 165 6.82 -25.35 -6.58
N LEU A 166 6.58 -24.39 -5.68
CA LEU A 166 5.27 -23.78 -5.47
C LEU A 166 4.69 -23.09 -6.72
N SER A 167 5.50 -22.80 -7.75
CA SER A 167 5.04 -22.16 -8.98
C SER A 167 4.12 -23.04 -9.83
N ARG A 168 4.14 -24.37 -9.62
CA ARG A 168 3.29 -25.35 -10.30
C ARG A 168 1.98 -25.67 -9.57
N TYR A 169 1.81 -25.16 -8.35
CA TYR A 169 0.62 -25.37 -7.54
C TYR A 169 -0.33 -24.17 -7.63
N ASP A 170 -1.16 -24.15 -8.68
CA ASP A 170 -2.18 -23.14 -8.94
C ASP A 170 -3.07 -22.83 -7.72
N ARG A 171 -3.32 -23.80 -6.85
CA ARG A 171 -4.19 -23.65 -5.67
C ARG A 171 -3.56 -22.81 -4.54
N ILE A 172 -2.24 -22.86 -4.38
CA ILE A 172 -1.53 -22.07 -3.36
C ILE A 172 -1.33 -20.65 -3.88
N ALA A 173 -0.90 -20.51 -5.14
CA ALA A 173 -0.84 -19.23 -5.83
C ALA A 173 -2.21 -18.50 -5.84
N SER A 174 -3.31 -19.24 -6.06
CA SER A 174 -4.68 -18.69 -6.00
C SER A 174 -5.06 -18.21 -4.59
N ARG A 175 -4.63 -18.89 -3.52
CA ARG A 175 -4.88 -18.44 -2.15
C ARG A 175 -4.09 -17.18 -1.79
N PHE A 176 -2.83 -17.08 -2.22
CA PHE A 176 -2.03 -15.87 -2.05
C PHE A 176 -2.55 -14.72 -2.90
N ALA A 177 -3.01 -14.99 -4.12
CA ALA A 177 -3.67 -14.02 -4.98
C ALA A 177 -4.98 -13.51 -4.33
N GLY A 178 -5.79 -14.41 -3.76
CA GLY A 178 -7.00 -14.05 -3.01
C GLY A 178 -6.71 -13.13 -1.83
N LYS A 179 -5.77 -13.50 -0.94
CA LYS A 179 -5.35 -12.66 0.19
C LYS A 179 -4.81 -11.29 -0.24
N ARG A 180 -4.10 -11.24 -1.37
CA ARG A 180 -3.62 -9.97 -1.93
C ARG A 180 -4.78 -9.12 -2.44
N LEU A 181 -5.73 -9.69 -3.17
CA LEU A 181 -6.93 -8.99 -3.64
C LEU A 181 -7.75 -8.44 -2.47
N GLU A 182 -7.90 -9.21 -1.39
CA GLU A 182 -8.51 -8.74 -0.13
C GLU A 182 -7.75 -7.56 0.48
N GLY A 183 -6.41 -7.64 0.55
CA GLY A 183 -5.57 -6.54 1.03
C GLY A 183 -5.70 -5.26 0.20
N LEU A 184 -5.76 -5.39 -1.12
CA LEU A 184 -5.97 -4.26 -2.03
C LEU A 184 -7.37 -3.66 -1.88
N ALA A 185 -8.40 -4.50 -1.81
CA ALA A 185 -9.78 -4.05 -1.58
C ALA A 185 -9.90 -3.34 -0.22
N PHE A 186 -9.23 -3.86 0.81
CA PHE A 186 -9.20 -3.26 2.13
C PHE A 186 -8.58 -1.85 2.14
N LEU A 187 -7.43 -1.67 1.48
CA LEU A 187 -6.79 -0.36 1.36
C LEU A 187 -7.68 0.66 0.63
N LYS A 188 -8.50 0.20 -0.33
CA LYS A 188 -9.49 1.01 -1.06
C LYS A 188 -10.84 1.14 -0.35
N SER A 189 -11.03 0.49 0.81
CA SER A 189 -12.32 0.36 1.51
C SER A 189 -13.46 -0.18 0.63
N GLY A 190 -13.13 -1.06 -0.30
CA GLY A 190 -14.09 -1.61 -1.25
C GLY A 190 -14.49 -0.65 -2.38
N ILE A 191 -13.94 0.57 -2.44
CA ILE A 191 -14.20 1.49 -3.55
C ILE A 191 -13.59 0.91 -4.84
N ALA A 192 -14.42 0.75 -5.86
CA ALA A 192 -14.02 0.27 -7.17
C ALA A 192 -13.33 1.37 -7.99
N THR A 193 -12.14 1.80 -7.53
CA THR A 193 -11.36 2.86 -8.17
C THR A 193 -10.97 2.48 -9.59
N ARG A 194 -11.34 3.33 -10.56
CA ARG A 194 -11.14 3.12 -11.99
C ARG A 194 -9.82 3.71 -12.47
N ASN A 195 -9.16 4.55 -11.68
CA ASN A 195 -7.87 5.14 -12.03
C ASN A 195 -6.73 4.12 -11.98
N ALA A 196 -6.14 3.82 -13.14
CA ALA A 196 -5.08 2.82 -13.27
C ALA A 196 -3.77 3.19 -12.54
N ALA A 197 -3.42 4.48 -12.50
CA ALA A 197 -2.22 4.95 -11.81
C ALA A 197 -2.36 4.81 -10.29
N PHE A 198 -3.51 5.22 -9.75
CA PHE A 198 -3.85 5.05 -8.35
C PHE A 198 -3.91 3.57 -7.96
N ASN A 199 -4.49 2.72 -8.80
CA ASN A 199 -4.49 1.26 -8.59
C ASN A 199 -3.07 0.69 -8.46
N ARG A 200 -2.14 1.09 -9.33
CA ARG A 200 -0.72 0.70 -9.23
C ARG A 200 -0.06 1.22 -7.95
N SER A 201 -0.32 2.47 -7.57
CA SER A 201 0.20 3.02 -6.31
C SER A 201 -0.29 2.23 -5.09
N ILE A 202 -1.59 1.87 -5.05
CA ILE A 202 -2.15 1.05 -3.97
C ILE A 202 -1.54 -0.35 -3.94
N GLU A 203 -1.26 -0.96 -5.10
CA GLU A 203 -0.53 -2.24 -5.15
C GLU A 203 0.88 -2.14 -4.59
N GLN A 204 1.60 -1.06 -4.88
CA GLN A 204 2.93 -0.84 -4.31
C GLN A 204 2.85 -0.59 -2.80
N ILE A 205 1.89 0.23 -2.35
CA ILE A 205 1.63 0.47 -0.92
C ILE A 205 1.35 -0.84 -0.19
N GLU A 206 0.51 -1.74 -0.74
CA GLU A 206 0.24 -3.04 -0.13
C GLU A 206 1.53 -3.86 0.02
N ARG A 207 2.34 -3.96 -1.04
CA ARG A 207 3.60 -4.71 -0.99
C ARG A 207 4.55 -4.15 0.06
N VAL A 208 4.70 -2.83 0.12
CA VAL A 208 5.57 -2.15 1.10
C VAL A 208 5.02 -2.32 2.51
N ALA A 209 3.72 -2.13 2.71
CA ALA A 209 3.06 -2.32 4.00
C ALA A 209 3.21 -3.74 4.52
N VAL A 210 3.26 -4.74 3.64
CA VAL A 210 3.43 -6.14 4.03
C VAL A 210 4.90 -6.50 4.26
N ARG A 211 5.82 -6.00 3.44
CA ARG A 211 7.20 -6.51 3.40
C ARG A 211 8.22 -5.62 4.11
N SER A 212 7.84 -4.39 4.49
CA SER A 212 8.76 -3.39 5.01
C SER A 212 8.26 -2.76 6.32
N ARG A 213 9.20 -2.42 7.21
CA ARG A 213 8.98 -1.57 8.40
C ARG A 213 9.51 -0.14 8.19
N ALA A 214 10.04 0.17 7.00
CA ALA A 214 10.65 1.47 6.73
C ALA A 214 9.59 2.60 6.59
N PRO A 215 10.01 3.87 6.76
CA PRO A 215 9.14 5.04 6.59
C PRO A 215 8.41 5.09 5.24
N MET A 216 7.19 5.60 5.24
CA MET A 216 6.45 5.96 4.02
C MET A 216 6.11 7.44 3.98
N LEU A 217 6.23 8.07 2.81
CA LEU A 217 5.86 9.45 2.56
C LEU A 217 4.68 9.50 1.57
N LEU A 218 3.57 10.06 2.01
CA LEU A 218 2.36 10.29 1.22
C LEU A 218 2.31 11.76 0.79
N ILE A 219 2.47 12.00 -0.52
CA ILE A 219 2.43 13.35 -1.10
C ILE A 219 1.09 13.54 -1.79
N GLY A 220 0.39 14.63 -1.49
CA GLY A 220 -0.86 14.95 -2.18
C GLY A 220 -1.59 16.13 -1.55
N PRO A 221 -2.53 16.74 -2.29
CA PRO A 221 -3.25 17.90 -1.82
C PRO A 221 -4.11 17.59 -0.58
N THR A 222 -4.48 18.63 0.15
CA THR A 222 -5.39 18.52 1.30
C THR A 222 -6.72 17.91 0.86
N GLY A 223 -7.21 16.91 1.60
CA GLY A 223 -8.44 16.20 1.25
C GLY A 223 -8.28 15.09 0.21
N ALA A 224 -7.06 14.75 -0.23
CA ALA A 224 -6.81 13.61 -1.14
C ALA A 224 -6.94 12.21 -0.48
N GLY A 225 -7.14 12.16 0.85
CA GLY A 225 -7.30 10.91 1.60
C GLY A 225 -6.02 10.37 2.27
N LYS A 226 -5.00 11.20 2.53
CA LYS A 226 -3.73 10.79 3.18
C LYS A 226 -3.95 10.12 4.54
N SER A 227 -4.65 10.78 5.47
CA SER A 227 -4.96 10.21 6.81
C SER A 227 -5.74 8.90 6.73
N PHE A 228 -6.71 8.84 5.81
CA PHE A 228 -7.52 7.66 5.60
C PHE A 228 -6.66 6.47 5.15
N LEU A 229 -5.80 6.69 4.15
CA LEU A 229 -4.88 5.66 3.66
C LEU A 229 -3.88 5.24 4.74
N ALA A 230 -3.33 6.18 5.51
CA ALA A 230 -2.42 5.88 6.62
C ALA A 230 -3.09 4.97 7.67
N ARG A 231 -4.35 5.25 8.04
CA ARG A 231 -5.12 4.40 8.96
C ARG A 231 -5.35 3.00 8.40
N ARG A 232 -5.64 2.87 7.10
CA ARG A 232 -5.77 1.56 6.45
C ARG A 232 -4.46 0.79 6.40
N ILE A 233 -3.33 1.46 6.17
CA ILE A 233 -2.01 0.81 6.22
C ILE A 233 -1.74 0.29 7.64
N TYR A 234 -2.06 1.06 8.68
CA TYR A 234 -1.97 0.61 10.07
C TYR A 234 -2.85 -0.62 10.33
N GLU A 235 -4.13 -0.58 9.97
CA GLU A 235 -5.05 -1.69 10.18
C GLU A 235 -4.61 -2.96 9.44
N LEU A 236 -4.08 -2.83 8.22
CA LEU A 236 -3.52 -3.92 7.44
C LEU A 236 -2.31 -4.55 8.15
N LYS A 237 -1.39 -3.73 8.67
CA LYS A 237 -0.23 -4.21 9.44
C LYS A 237 -0.64 -4.87 10.75
N ARG A 238 -1.62 -4.29 11.46
CA ARG A 238 -2.14 -4.83 12.72
C ARG A 238 -2.80 -6.18 12.51
N GLY A 239 -3.63 -6.34 11.47
CA GLY A 239 -4.25 -7.61 11.10
C GLY A 239 -3.26 -8.72 10.73
N ARG A 240 -2.01 -8.36 10.43
CA ARG A 240 -0.90 -9.30 10.16
C ARG A 240 0.09 -9.41 11.32
N HIS A 241 -0.26 -8.92 12.51
CA HIS A 241 0.57 -8.95 13.71
C HIS A 241 1.93 -8.25 13.57
N GLN A 242 2.05 -7.27 12.67
CA GLN A 242 3.29 -6.50 12.47
C GLN A 242 3.42 -5.28 13.40
N VAL A 243 2.31 -4.84 14.00
CA VAL A 243 2.23 -3.77 14.99
C VAL A 243 1.26 -4.17 16.10
N GLN A 244 1.55 -3.79 17.34
CA GLN A 244 0.74 -4.10 18.53
C GLN A 244 0.22 -2.84 19.23
N GLY A 245 1.01 -1.76 19.19
CA GLY A 245 0.67 -0.46 19.73
C GLY A 245 -0.37 0.30 18.89
N ARG A 246 -0.76 1.48 19.36
CA ARG A 246 -1.83 2.27 18.76
C ARG A 246 -1.39 3.05 17.51
N PHE A 247 -2.38 3.44 16.71
CA PHE A 247 -2.21 4.47 15.68
C PHE A 247 -2.32 5.85 16.31
N VAL A 248 -1.27 6.65 16.19
CA VAL A 248 -1.22 8.03 16.67
C VAL A 248 -1.15 8.95 15.46
N GLU A 249 -2.13 9.83 15.33
CA GLU A 249 -2.22 10.82 14.25
C GLU A 249 -1.89 12.20 14.81
N VAL A 250 -0.98 12.91 14.13
CA VAL A 250 -0.50 14.23 14.52
C VAL A 250 -0.58 15.15 13.31
N ASN A 251 -1.33 16.24 13.43
CA ASN A 251 -1.32 17.30 12.44
C ASN A 251 -0.22 18.30 12.78
N CYS A 252 0.86 18.33 12.00
CA CYS A 252 2.00 19.20 12.26
C CYS A 252 1.68 20.68 12.01
N ALA A 253 0.64 21.00 11.25
CA ALA A 253 0.23 22.38 10.99
C ALA A 253 -0.32 23.09 12.24
N THR A 254 -0.81 22.34 13.24
CA THR A 254 -1.32 22.89 14.50
C THR A 254 -0.23 23.02 15.57
N LEU A 255 1.01 22.61 15.26
CA LEU A 255 2.14 22.60 16.19
C LEU A 255 3.05 23.79 15.89
N ARG A 256 3.36 24.60 16.91
CA ARG A 256 4.29 25.74 16.83
C ARG A 256 5.12 25.87 18.11
N GLY A 257 6.43 26.10 17.95
CA GLY A 257 7.37 26.41 19.04
C GLY A 257 7.35 25.37 20.18
N ASP A 258 7.48 25.83 21.43
CA ASP A 258 7.50 24.96 22.61
C ASP A 258 6.28 24.02 22.71
N GLY A 259 5.12 24.44 22.19
CA GLY A 259 3.91 23.62 22.13
C GLY A 259 4.07 22.41 21.20
N ALA A 260 4.81 22.55 20.09
CA ALA A 260 5.14 21.46 19.18
C ALA A 260 6.01 20.41 19.86
N MET A 261 7.11 20.86 20.46
CA MET A 261 8.06 19.98 21.14
C MET A 261 7.43 19.26 22.32
N SER A 262 6.66 19.99 23.13
CA SER A 262 5.91 19.43 24.26
C SER A 262 4.87 18.40 23.83
N ALA A 263 4.16 18.61 22.71
CA ALA A 263 3.19 17.66 22.20
C ALA A 263 3.85 16.40 21.64
N LEU A 264 4.92 16.53 20.84
CA LEU A 264 5.60 15.41 20.19
C LEU A 264 6.42 14.58 21.19
N PHE A 265 7.29 15.23 21.95
CA PHE A 265 8.30 14.57 22.79
C PHE A 265 7.89 14.46 24.26
N GLY A 266 6.84 15.19 24.67
CA GLY A 266 6.46 15.29 26.07
C GLY A 266 7.32 16.29 26.83
N HIS A 267 7.01 16.47 28.12
CA HIS A 267 7.75 17.38 28.98
C HIS A 267 7.71 16.96 30.44
N ILE A 268 8.73 17.35 31.20
CA ILE A 268 8.69 17.28 32.66
C ILE A 268 8.05 18.54 33.26
N LYS A 269 7.65 18.44 34.53
CA LYS A 269 7.11 19.58 35.28
C LYS A 269 8.12 20.74 35.29
N GLY A 270 7.68 21.93 34.93
CA GLY A 270 8.50 23.15 34.93
C GLY A 270 9.37 23.35 33.68
N ALA A 271 9.23 22.54 32.62
CA ALA A 271 10.03 22.67 31.41
C ALA A 271 9.83 23.98 30.63
N PHE A 272 8.65 24.61 30.71
CA PHE A 272 8.33 25.90 30.08
C PHE A 272 7.18 26.60 30.84
N THR A 273 6.91 27.86 30.51
CA THR A 273 5.79 28.63 31.10
C THR A 273 4.45 27.98 30.80
N GLY A 274 3.83 27.38 31.82
CA GLY A 274 2.56 26.63 31.70
C GLY A 274 2.69 25.11 31.92
N ALA A 275 3.91 24.57 32.04
CA ALA A 275 4.17 23.16 32.32
C ALA A 275 3.91 22.77 33.78
N GLN A 276 2.66 22.83 34.22
CA GLN A 276 2.27 22.56 35.62
C GLN A 276 2.42 21.08 36.01
N ASN A 277 2.19 20.17 35.06
CA ASN A 277 2.28 18.72 35.23
C ASN A 277 3.14 18.12 34.12
N ALA A 278 3.81 16.99 34.39
CA ALA A 278 4.51 16.24 33.35
C ALA A 278 3.50 15.59 32.39
N ARG A 279 3.88 15.44 31.12
CA ARG A 279 3.05 14.84 30.07
C ARG A 279 3.88 13.95 29.16
N ASP A 280 3.37 12.76 28.89
CA ASP A 280 3.92 11.87 27.87
C ASP A 280 3.64 12.42 26.46
N GLY A 281 4.66 12.42 25.61
CA GLY A 281 4.59 12.88 24.22
C GLY A 281 3.86 11.92 23.29
N LEU A 282 3.43 12.44 22.13
CA LEU A 282 2.77 11.69 21.07
C LEU A 282 3.68 10.60 20.45
N LEU A 283 5.00 10.77 20.49
CA LEU A 283 5.94 9.73 20.05
C LEU A 283 5.95 8.54 21.01
N ARG A 284 5.93 8.79 22.32
CA ARG A 284 5.84 7.72 23.34
C ARG A 284 4.50 7.00 23.28
N ALA A 285 3.44 7.77 23.00
CA ALA A 285 2.12 7.23 22.74
C ALA A 285 2.07 6.24 21.56
N ALA A 286 2.97 6.35 20.59
CA ALA A 286 3.01 5.52 19.40
C ALA A 286 3.86 4.24 19.56
N ASP A 287 4.42 4.00 20.75
CA ASP A 287 5.30 2.86 21.02
C ASP A 287 4.64 1.51 20.64
N GLY A 288 5.42 0.65 19.99
CA GLY A 288 4.97 -0.62 19.39
C GLY A 288 3.94 -0.49 18.26
N GLY A 289 3.58 0.74 17.88
CA GLY A 289 2.48 1.08 16.99
C GLY A 289 2.93 1.85 15.74
N MET A 290 2.13 2.83 15.35
CA MET A 290 2.39 3.65 14.16
C MET A 290 2.06 5.12 14.42
N LEU A 291 2.99 5.99 14.04
CA LEU A 291 2.87 7.44 14.04
C LEU A 291 2.58 7.94 12.62
N PHE A 292 1.47 8.63 12.45
CA PHE A 292 1.16 9.38 11.23
C PHE A 292 1.36 10.87 11.47
N LEU A 293 2.31 11.46 10.74
CA LEU A 293 2.62 12.90 10.79
C LEU A 293 2.02 13.57 9.56
N ASP A 294 0.84 14.16 9.70
CA ASP A 294 0.21 14.93 8.61
C ASP A 294 0.84 16.33 8.53
N GLU A 295 1.01 16.80 7.30
CA GLU A 295 1.66 18.06 6.96
C GLU A 295 3.04 18.26 7.60
N ILE A 296 3.90 17.22 7.56
CA ILE A 296 5.26 17.23 8.15
C ILE A 296 6.12 18.42 7.68
N GLY A 297 5.88 18.91 6.46
CA GLY A 297 6.57 20.08 5.92
C GLY A 297 6.31 21.38 6.68
N GLU A 298 5.37 21.42 7.63
CA GLU A 298 5.07 22.57 8.49
C GLU A 298 5.93 22.65 9.76
N LEU A 299 6.69 21.61 10.09
CA LEU A 299 7.57 21.57 11.26
C LEU A 299 8.73 22.57 11.12
N GLY A 300 9.15 23.19 12.22
CA GLY A 300 10.37 23.99 12.28
C GLY A 300 11.64 23.12 12.28
N LEU A 301 12.80 23.74 12.10
CA LEU A 301 14.08 23.03 11.95
C LEU A 301 14.50 22.30 13.22
N ASP A 302 14.18 22.84 14.40
CA ASP A 302 14.49 22.24 15.69
C ASP A 302 13.64 20.98 15.92
N GLU A 303 12.33 21.05 15.63
CA GLU A 303 11.45 19.89 15.72
C GLU A 303 11.86 18.80 14.71
N GLN A 304 12.31 19.19 13.51
CA GLN A 304 12.82 18.26 12.50
C GLN A 304 14.09 17.54 12.98
N ALA A 305 15.02 18.23 13.64
CA ALA A 305 16.24 17.64 14.17
C ALA A 305 15.94 16.62 15.28
N MET A 306 15.05 16.97 16.22
CA MET A 306 14.62 16.05 17.27
C MET A 306 13.86 14.84 16.71
N LEU A 307 13.01 15.07 15.70
CA LEU A 307 12.25 14.00 15.06
C LEU A 307 13.16 13.01 14.33
N LEU A 308 14.21 13.51 13.66
CA LEU A 308 15.21 12.65 13.03
C LEU A 308 15.84 11.69 14.04
N LYS A 309 16.31 12.23 15.18
CA LYS A 309 16.90 11.42 16.27
C LYS A 309 15.92 10.34 16.75
N ALA A 310 14.65 10.71 16.98
CA ALA A 310 13.63 9.76 17.40
C ALA A 310 13.33 8.67 16.36
N ILE A 311 13.38 8.99 15.06
CA ILE A 311 13.14 8.02 13.97
C ILE A 311 14.31 7.03 13.85
N GLU A 312 15.54 7.50 14.00
CA GLU A 312 16.76 6.69 13.81
C GLU A 312 17.12 5.87 15.04
N GLU A 313 17.17 6.52 16.21
CA GLU A 313 17.66 5.90 17.45
C GLU A 313 16.54 5.25 18.28
N LYS A 314 15.27 5.53 17.96
CA LYS A 314 14.11 5.13 18.77
C LYS A 314 14.17 5.64 20.21
N ARG A 315 14.97 6.68 20.45
CA ARG A 315 15.17 7.33 21.74
C ARG A 315 15.15 8.84 21.57
N PHE A 316 14.61 9.53 22.57
CA PHE A 316 14.54 11.00 22.58
C PHE A 316 14.39 11.52 24.00
N PHE A 317 14.70 12.81 24.19
CA PHE A 317 14.53 13.50 25.47
C PHE A 317 13.18 14.22 25.50
N PRO A 318 12.35 14.02 26.54
CA PRO A 318 11.26 14.94 26.84
C PRO A 318 11.80 16.35 27.11
N MET A 319 11.01 17.37 26.82
CA MET A 319 11.39 18.76 27.09
C MET A 319 11.73 18.96 28.57
N GLY A 320 12.91 19.54 28.81
CA GLY A 320 13.45 19.81 30.15
C GLY A 320 14.02 18.58 30.88
N SER A 321 14.06 17.39 30.25
CA SER A 321 14.58 16.15 30.85
C SER A 321 15.99 15.84 30.38
N ASP A 322 16.86 15.47 31.32
CA ASP A 322 18.18 14.86 31.03
C ASP A 322 18.11 13.33 30.92
N LYS A 323 16.91 12.75 30.99
CA LYS A 323 16.66 11.31 30.83
C LYS A 323 15.98 11.03 29.50
N GLU A 324 16.58 10.15 28.71
CA GLU A 324 15.98 9.63 27.48
C GLU A 324 14.79 8.72 27.79
N VAL A 325 13.85 8.68 26.85
CA VAL A 325 12.78 7.70 26.78
C VAL A 325 12.87 6.97 25.43
N ASP A 326 12.42 5.72 25.41
CA ASP A 326 12.40 4.86 24.23
C ASP A 326 10.98 4.73 23.65
N SER A 327 10.89 4.59 22.31
CA SER A 327 9.65 4.27 21.60
C SER A 327 9.95 3.64 20.23
N ASP A 328 9.58 2.37 20.04
CA ASP A 328 9.68 1.67 18.74
C ASP A 328 8.37 1.80 17.95
N PHE A 329 8.26 2.89 17.19
CA PHE A 329 7.12 3.15 16.30
C PHE A 329 7.48 3.05 14.82
N LEU A 330 6.51 2.67 13.99
CA LEU A 330 6.55 2.86 12.55
C LEU A 330 6.08 4.27 12.18
N ILE A 331 6.55 4.81 11.04
CA ILE A 331 6.18 6.17 10.61
C ILE A 331 5.55 6.18 9.22
N ILE A 332 4.49 6.96 9.09
CA ILE A 332 3.95 7.45 7.82
C ILE A 332 3.94 8.98 7.91
N ALA A 333 4.54 9.66 6.94
CA ALA A 333 4.51 11.11 6.83
C ALA A 333 3.58 11.52 5.70
N GLY A 334 2.81 12.60 5.88
CA GLY A 334 1.94 13.20 4.89
C GLY A 334 2.36 14.63 4.59
N THR A 335 2.27 15.08 3.34
CA THR A 335 2.41 16.50 3.00
C THR A 335 1.78 16.86 1.66
N HIS A 336 1.35 18.11 1.51
CA HIS A 336 1.01 18.70 0.21
C HIS A 336 2.14 19.56 -0.39
N ARG A 337 3.21 19.85 0.37
CA ARG A 337 4.30 20.73 -0.05
C ARG A 337 5.39 19.96 -0.79
N ASP A 338 6.11 20.66 -1.67
CA ASP A 338 7.33 20.15 -2.27
C ASP A 338 8.49 20.18 -1.27
N LEU A 339 8.73 19.06 -0.58
CA LEU A 339 9.82 18.96 0.40
C LEU A 339 11.19 19.17 -0.23
N ARG A 340 11.40 18.77 -1.49
CA ARG A 340 12.71 18.93 -2.15
C ARG A 340 13.00 20.40 -2.39
N GLY A 341 12.01 21.16 -2.84
CA GLY A 341 12.10 22.62 -2.93
C GLY A 341 12.35 23.27 -1.57
N ARG A 342 11.71 22.79 -0.49
CA ARG A 342 11.94 23.30 0.87
C ARG A 342 13.34 23.00 1.40
N VAL A 343 13.92 21.85 1.07
CA VAL A 343 15.32 21.53 1.38
C VAL A 343 16.25 22.53 0.71
N ALA A 344 16.05 22.81 -0.58
CA ALA A 344 16.85 23.80 -1.31
C ALA A 344 16.73 25.22 -0.73
N GLN A 345 15.60 25.54 -0.09
CA GLN A 345 15.35 26.82 0.58
C GLN A 345 15.85 26.87 2.04
N GLY A 346 16.41 25.78 2.57
CA GLY A 346 16.82 25.69 3.98
C GLY A 346 15.65 25.64 4.98
N LEU A 347 14.43 25.37 4.50
CA LEU A 347 13.22 25.28 5.32
C LEU A 347 12.88 23.85 5.77
N PHE A 348 13.59 22.87 5.24
CA PHE A 348 13.47 21.47 5.63
C PHE A 348 14.86 20.82 5.62
N ARG A 349 15.17 19.97 6.59
CA ARG A 349 16.49 19.35 6.69
C ARG A 349 16.65 18.23 5.67
N GLU A 350 17.82 18.18 5.03
CA GLU A 350 18.15 17.18 4.02
C GLU A 350 18.22 15.76 4.60
N ASP A 351 18.78 15.61 5.81
CA ASP A 351 18.92 14.35 6.53
C ASP A 351 17.56 13.72 6.87
N LEU A 352 16.63 14.51 7.42
CA LEU A 352 15.26 14.08 7.68
C LEU A 352 14.54 13.70 6.38
N TYR A 353 14.70 14.50 5.31
CA TYR A 353 14.09 14.18 4.03
C TYR A 353 14.60 12.84 3.47
N ALA A 354 15.92 12.62 3.49
CA ALA A 354 16.53 11.36 3.09
C ALA A 354 16.03 10.17 3.92
N ARG A 355 15.76 10.39 5.22
CA ARG A 355 15.26 9.33 6.10
C ARG A 355 13.82 8.93 5.80
N ILE A 356 12.94 9.89 5.47
CA ILE A 356 11.50 9.63 5.29
C ILE A 356 11.09 9.33 3.84
N ASN A 357 11.90 9.71 2.84
CA ASN A 357 11.50 9.63 1.43
C ASN A 357 11.64 8.24 0.77
N LEU A 358 12.12 7.23 1.50
CA LEU A 358 12.45 5.91 0.95
C LEU A 358 11.28 5.29 0.17
N TRP A 359 10.07 5.33 0.74
CA TRP A 359 8.84 4.91 0.08
C TRP A 359 7.92 6.10 -0.13
N THR A 360 8.03 6.75 -1.27
CA THR A 360 7.23 7.93 -1.61
C THR A 360 6.07 7.56 -2.54
N PHE A 361 4.85 7.99 -2.19
CA PHE A 361 3.64 7.75 -2.97
C PHE A 361 2.87 9.05 -3.23
N ASN A 362 2.59 9.31 -4.50
CA ASN A 362 1.79 10.46 -4.92
C ASN A 362 0.31 10.08 -4.95
N LEU A 363 -0.50 10.80 -4.18
CA LEU A 363 -1.96 10.70 -4.12
C LEU A 363 -2.56 11.86 -4.92
N PRO A 364 -3.09 11.63 -6.12
CA PRO A 364 -3.69 12.70 -6.91
C PRO A 364 -4.94 13.25 -6.23
N GLY A 365 -5.19 14.54 -6.44
CA GLY A 365 -6.46 15.17 -6.10
C GLY A 365 -7.62 14.58 -6.91
N LEU A 366 -8.86 14.86 -6.51
CA LEU A 366 -10.06 14.30 -7.14
C LEU A 366 -10.19 14.72 -8.62
N ALA A 367 -9.85 15.97 -8.95
CA ALA A 367 -9.81 16.44 -10.33
C ALA A 367 -8.79 15.70 -11.23
N GLY A 368 -7.75 15.10 -10.63
CA GLY A 368 -6.76 14.25 -11.31
C GLY A 368 -7.18 12.78 -11.45
N ARG A 369 -8.34 12.40 -10.92
CA ARG A 369 -8.92 11.04 -10.99
C ARG A 369 -10.45 11.11 -11.03
N ARG A 370 -10.99 11.80 -12.04
CA ARG A 370 -12.44 12.02 -12.19
C ARG A 370 -13.23 10.72 -12.35
N GLU A 371 -12.61 9.68 -12.90
CA GLU A 371 -13.19 8.34 -13.03
C GLU A 371 -13.51 7.67 -11.68
N ASP A 372 -12.92 8.16 -10.57
CA ASP A 372 -13.22 7.70 -9.23
C ASP A 372 -14.42 8.43 -8.60
N ILE A 373 -14.96 9.49 -9.21
CA ILE A 373 -16.09 10.26 -8.66
C ILE A 373 -17.33 9.38 -8.49
N GLU A 374 -17.75 8.66 -9.54
CA GLU A 374 -18.95 7.81 -9.49
C GLU A 374 -18.84 6.75 -8.37
N PRO A 375 -17.77 5.93 -8.30
CA PRO A 375 -17.60 5.00 -7.18
C PRO A 375 -17.58 5.66 -5.79
N ASN A 376 -17.07 6.89 -5.67
CA ASN A 376 -17.05 7.60 -4.40
C ASN A 376 -18.42 8.18 -4.02
N ILE A 377 -19.27 8.56 -4.99
CA ILE A 377 -20.66 8.93 -4.73
C ILE A 377 -21.39 7.77 -4.05
N ASP A 378 -21.29 6.57 -4.62
CA ASP A 378 -21.96 5.38 -4.08
C ASP A 378 -21.43 5.06 -2.66
N PHE A 379 -20.11 5.14 -2.45
CA PHE A 379 -19.48 4.96 -1.14
C PHE A 379 -19.96 5.99 -0.09
N GLU A 380 -20.02 7.27 -0.45
CA GLU A 380 -20.44 8.32 0.50
C GLU A 380 -21.93 8.21 0.84
N LEU A 381 -22.80 7.79 -0.08
CA LEU A 381 -24.20 7.49 0.21
C LEU A 381 -24.36 6.30 1.16
N GLU A 382 -23.60 5.22 0.94
CA GLU A 382 -23.58 4.06 1.84
C GLU A 382 -23.03 4.42 3.22
N ARG A 383 -22.02 5.30 3.27
CA ARG A 383 -21.45 5.81 4.51
C ARG A 383 -22.48 6.65 5.26
N HIS A 384 -23.13 7.58 4.58
CA HIS A 384 -24.20 8.42 5.14
C HIS A 384 -25.33 7.55 5.72
N ALA A 385 -25.75 6.51 4.98
CA ALA A 385 -26.78 5.59 5.44
C ALA A 385 -26.39 4.82 6.69
N ARG A 386 -25.11 4.43 6.83
CA ARG A 386 -24.58 3.78 8.04
C ARG A 386 -24.52 4.73 9.23
N GLU A 387 -24.15 5.99 9.01
CA GLU A 387 -23.99 6.99 10.08
C GLU A 387 -25.34 7.54 10.56
N GLN A 388 -26.30 7.78 9.65
CA GLN A 388 -27.59 8.41 9.95
C GLN A 388 -28.76 7.42 10.06
N GLY A 389 -28.53 6.13 9.78
CA GLY A 389 -29.56 5.08 9.82
C GLY A 389 -30.64 5.22 8.74
N ARG A 390 -30.41 6.06 7.72
CA ARG A 390 -31.39 6.37 6.66
C ARG A 390 -30.78 6.14 5.28
N LEU A 391 -31.41 5.28 4.49
CA LEU A 391 -31.03 5.08 3.10
C LEU A 391 -31.43 6.29 2.27
N VAL A 392 -30.46 6.84 1.54
CA VAL A 392 -30.67 7.94 0.59
C VAL A 392 -30.17 7.53 -0.78
N ARG A 393 -30.92 7.88 -1.83
CA ARG A 393 -30.57 7.56 -3.23
C ARG A 393 -30.86 8.74 -4.14
N PHE A 394 -30.10 8.87 -5.22
CA PHE A 394 -30.45 9.78 -6.29
C PHE A 394 -31.64 9.25 -7.11
N ASN A 395 -32.47 10.17 -7.59
CA ASN A 395 -33.26 9.95 -8.78
C ASN A 395 -32.35 9.80 -10.01
N LEU A 396 -32.81 9.09 -11.04
CA LEU A 396 -31.97 8.75 -12.20
C LEU A 396 -31.41 10.00 -12.90
N GLU A 397 -32.27 10.98 -13.17
CA GLU A 397 -31.88 12.22 -13.85
C GLU A 397 -31.00 13.12 -12.95
N ALA A 398 -31.29 13.19 -11.65
CA ALA A 398 -30.45 13.88 -10.67
C ALA A 398 -29.03 13.31 -10.63
N ARG A 399 -28.90 11.97 -10.60
CA ARG A 399 -27.60 11.27 -10.63
C ARG A 399 -26.85 11.60 -11.92
N ARG A 400 -27.53 11.50 -13.06
CA ARG A 400 -26.93 11.78 -14.38
C ARG A 400 -26.40 13.21 -14.45
N ARG A 401 -27.22 14.19 -14.04
CA ARG A 401 -26.87 15.62 -14.06
C ARG A 401 -25.69 15.92 -13.13
N TYR A 402 -25.77 15.51 -11.86
CA TYR A 402 -24.67 15.72 -10.91
C TYR A 402 -23.38 15.05 -11.35
N LEU A 403 -23.44 13.80 -11.83
CA LEU A 403 -22.24 13.08 -12.28
C LEU A 403 -21.61 13.72 -13.53
N ALA A 404 -22.44 14.21 -14.46
CA ALA A 404 -21.97 14.92 -15.64
C ALA A 404 -21.22 16.21 -15.27
N PHE A 405 -21.78 17.01 -14.36
CA PHE A 405 -21.09 18.19 -13.82
C PHE A 405 -19.81 17.81 -13.07
N ALA A 406 -19.91 16.90 -12.11
CA ALA A 406 -18.81 16.49 -11.24
C ALA A 406 -17.60 15.96 -12.04
N SER A 407 -17.86 15.30 -13.18
CA SER A 407 -16.84 14.74 -14.07
C SER A 407 -16.39 15.69 -15.18
N SER A 408 -16.93 16.91 -15.24
CA SER A 408 -16.57 17.89 -16.26
C SER A 408 -15.21 18.54 -16.01
N SER A 409 -14.68 19.24 -17.02
CA SER A 409 -13.49 20.08 -16.89
C SER A 409 -13.71 21.30 -15.99
N GLU A 410 -14.97 21.76 -15.86
CA GLU A 410 -15.39 22.84 -14.98
C GLU A 410 -15.22 22.47 -13.49
N ALA A 411 -15.39 21.18 -13.15
CA ALA A 411 -15.29 20.75 -11.76
C ALA A 411 -13.84 20.78 -11.24
N ALA A 412 -13.56 21.74 -10.38
CA ALA A 412 -12.22 22.03 -9.85
C ALA A 412 -11.83 21.13 -8.68
N TRP A 413 -12.80 20.72 -7.85
CA TRP A 413 -12.59 19.90 -6.66
C TRP A 413 -11.45 20.38 -5.75
N LEU A 414 -11.43 21.68 -5.43
CA LEU A 414 -10.38 22.32 -4.63
C LEU A 414 -10.22 21.66 -3.25
N GLY A 415 -11.33 21.17 -2.67
CA GLY A 415 -11.32 20.42 -1.41
C GLY A 415 -11.23 18.90 -1.58
N ASN A 416 -11.04 18.40 -2.80
CA ASN A 416 -10.91 16.98 -3.13
C ASN A 416 -12.05 16.12 -2.56
N PHE A 417 -11.75 14.97 -1.95
CA PHE A 417 -12.76 14.06 -1.41
C PHE A 417 -13.49 14.62 -0.20
N ARG A 418 -12.89 15.58 0.52
CA ARG A 418 -13.58 16.27 1.62
C ARG A 418 -14.74 17.11 1.07
N GLU A 419 -14.54 17.76 -0.06
CA GLU A 419 -15.59 18.55 -0.73
C GLU A 419 -16.67 17.67 -1.35
N LEU A 420 -16.29 16.56 -2.00
CA LEU A 420 -17.25 15.57 -2.50
C LEU A 420 -18.10 14.99 -1.37
N SER A 421 -17.47 14.55 -0.27
CA SER A 421 -18.19 14.02 0.91
C SER A 421 -19.15 15.05 1.50
N ALA A 422 -18.73 16.31 1.61
CA ALA A 422 -19.60 17.39 2.07
C ALA A 422 -20.77 17.65 1.11
N SER A 423 -20.52 17.59 -0.21
CA SER A 423 -21.53 17.78 -1.25
C SER A 423 -22.61 16.69 -1.20
N ILE A 424 -22.19 15.43 -1.14
CA ILE A 424 -23.10 14.28 -1.01
C ILE A 424 -23.86 14.31 0.31
N THR A 425 -23.19 14.67 1.42
CA THR A 425 -23.84 14.79 2.72
C THR A 425 -24.91 15.87 2.72
N ARG A 426 -24.66 17.05 2.14
CA ARG A 426 -25.66 18.13 2.03
C ARG A 426 -26.89 17.67 1.25
N MET A 427 -26.69 17.14 0.05
CA MET A 427 -27.81 16.63 -0.76
C MET A 427 -28.56 15.52 -0.04
N ALA A 428 -27.84 14.60 0.62
CA ALA A 428 -28.47 13.49 1.33
C ALA A 428 -29.26 13.93 2.57
N THR A 429 -28.77 14.93 3.30
CA THR A 429 -29.47 15.52 4.46
C THR A 429 -30.72 16.27 4.04
N LEU A 430 -30.68 16.98 2.92
CA LEU A 430 -31.82 17.74 2.41
C LEU A 430 -32.84 16.87 1.65
N ALA A 431 -32.47 15.65 1.27
CA ALA A 431 -33.32 14.72 0.51
C ALA A 431 -34.64 14.37 1.23
N ASP A 432 -35.74 14.92 0.73
CA ASP A 432 -37.07 14.57 1.21
C ASP A 432 -37.37 13.10 0.90
N SER A 433 -37.92 12.40 1.89
CA SER A 433 -38.19 10.94 1.81
C SER A 433 -36.99 10.07 1.36
N GLY A 434 -35.75 10.58 1.48
CA GLY A 434 -34.53 9.83 1.16
C GLY A 434 -34.25 9.75 -0.34
N ARG A 435 -34.78 10.69 -1.13
CA ARG A 435 -34.48 10.80 -2.56
C ARG A 435 -33.87 12.16 -2.89
N ILE A 436 -32.70 12.14 -3.51
CA ILE A 436 -32.07 13.33 -4.07
C ILE A 436 -32.67 13.57 -5.45
N ASP A 437 -33.40 14.67 -5.61
CA ASP A 437 -34.00 15.05 -6.87
C ASP A 437 -33.12 15.99 -7.70
N GLU A 438 -33.62 16.40 -8.87
CA GLU A 438 -32.88 17.25 -9.81
C GLU A 438 -32.69 18.67 -9.29
N ALA A 439 -33.65 19.22 -8.54
CA ALA A 439 -33.56 20.56 -7.99
C ALA A 439 -32.45 20.63 -6.94
N GLN A 440 -32.34 19.60 -6.09
CA GLN A 440 -31.29 19.49 -5.09
C GLN A 440 -29.91 19.29 -5.72
N ALA A 441 -29.82 18.50 -6.79
CA ALA A 441 -28.58 18.35 -7.54
C ALA A 441 -28.14 19.68 -8.17
N GLU A 442 -29.07 20.44 -8.76
CA GLU A 442 -28.78 21.74 -9.37
C GLU A 442 -28.34 22.79 -8.32
N GLU A 443 -29.03 22.87 -7.18
CA GLU A 443 -28.65 23.78 -6.10
C GLU A 443 -27.23 23.50 -5.60
N GLU A 444 -26.87 22.22 -5.47
CA GLU A 444 -25.53 21.83 -5.05
C GLU A 444 -24.47 22.09 -6.13
N ILE A 445 -24.80 21.94 -7.42
CA ILE A 445 -23.93 22.32 -8.54
C ILE A 445 -23.64 23.82 -8.48
N GLU A 446 -24.66 24.66 -8.33
CA GLU A 446 -24.50 26.11 -8.24
C GLU A 446 -23.71 26.52 -7.00
N ARG A 447 -23.91 25.85 -5.87
CA ARG A 447 -23.09 26.04 -4.67
C ARG A 447 -21.61 25.73 -4.93
N LEU A 448 -21.30 24.64 -5.63
CA LEU A 448 -19.93 24.27 -5.98
C LEU A 448 -19.31 25.27 -6.96
N ARG A 449 -20.06 25.70 -7.99
CA ARG A 449 -19.64 26.76 -8.92
C ARG A 449 -19.31 28.05 -8.20
N TYR A 450 -20.16 28.48 -7.27
CA TYR A 450 -19.91 29.65 -6.45
C TYR A 450 -18.64 29.48 -5.60
N ALA A 451 -18.49 28.35 -4.91
CA ALA A 451 -17.31 28.06 -4.09
C ALA A 451 -16.00 28.03 -4.89
N TRP A 452 -16.06 27.65 -6.17
CA TRP A 452 -14.91 27.64 -7.09
C TRP A 452 -14.71 28.97 -7.84
N GLY A 453 -15.54 29.99 -7.59
CA GLY A 453 -15.47 31.28 -8.29
C GLY A 453 -15.86 31.20 -9.77
N LEU A 454 -16.62 30.17 -10.15
CA LEU A 454 -17.12 29.92 -11.50
C LEU A 454 -18.55 30.43 -11.71
N SER A 455 -19.29 30.63 -10.62
CA SER A 455 -20.54 31.37 -10.70
C SER A 455 -20.20 32.76 -11.22
N GLN A 456 -20.86 33.19 -12.32
CA GLN A 456 -20.78 34.58 -12.74
C GLN A 456 -21.14 35.40 -11.50
N ALA A 457 -20.17 36.13 -10.93
CA ALA A 457 -20.52 37.34 -10.21
C ALA A 457 -21.51 38.04 -11.13
N GLN A 458 -22.77 38.20 -10.69
CA GLN A 458 -23.87 38.78 -11.47
C GLN A 458 -23.27 39.69 -12.52
N ASP A 459 -23.39 39.34 -13.81
CA ASP A 459 -22.71 40.08 -14.87
C ASP A 459 -22.90 41.57 -14.53
N PRO A 460 -21.82 42.31 -14.20
CA PRO A 460 -21.98 43.67 -13.70
C PRO A 460 -22.62 44.58 -14.76
N LEU A 461 -22.73 44.07 -16.00
CA LEU A 461 -23.47 44.64 -17.10
C LEU A 461 -24.93 44.18 -17.16
N ALA A 462 -25.31 43.01 -16.66
CA ALA A 462 -26.71 42.53 -16.70
C ALA A 462 -27.67 43.46 -15.94
N SER A 463 -27.23 44.01 -14.80
CA SER A 463 -28.02 45.00 -14.07
C SER A 463 -28.14 46.36 -14.77
N LEU A 464 -27.20 46.68 -15.68
CA LEU A 464 -27.13 47.97 -16.38
C LEU A 464 -27.70 47.93 -17.80
N LEU A 465 -27.59 46.79 -18.48
CA LEU A 465 -27.96 46.59 -19.89
C LEU A 465 -29.16 45.64 -20.07
N GLY A 466 -29.58 44.95 -19.00
CA GLY A 466 -30.57 43.87 -19.04
C GLY A 466 -29.99 42.54 -19.54
N ASP A 467 -30.66 41.43 -19.20
CA ASP A 467 -30.24 40.06 -19.54
C ASP A 467 -30.16 39.76 -21.06
N THR A 468 -30.61 40.67 -21.93
CA THR A 468 -30.75 40.47 -23.38
C THR A 468 -29.74 41.23 -24.24
N ALA A 469 -28.76 41.92 -23.65
CA ALA A 469 -27.74 42.64 -24.42
C ALA A 469 -26.69 41.67 -25.02
N GLU A 470 -26.87 41.30 -26.30
CA GLU A 470 -25.86 40.58 -27.07
C GLU A 470 -24.67 41.51 -27.40
N LEU A 471 -23.64 41.48 -26.55
CA LEU A 471 -22.37 42.16 -26.77
C LEU A 471 -21.26 41.16 -27.13
N ASP A 472 -20.47 41.51 -28.15
CA ASP A 472 -19.22 40.81 -28.46
C ASP A 472 -18.26 40.86 -27.27
N LEU A 473 -17.45 39.81 -27.09
CA LEU A 473 -16.47 39.70 -25.99
C LEU A 473 -15.53 40.92 -25.92
N PHE A 474 -15.16 41.51 -27.07
CA PHE A 474 -14.33 42.70 -27.15
C PHE A 474 -15.00 43.93 -26.52
N ASP A 475 -16.22 44.26 -26.95
CA ASP A 475 -16.97 45.40 -26.42
C ASP A 475 -17.33 45.18 -24.94
N ARG A 476 -17.58 43.92 -24.54
CA ARG A 476 -17.89 43.53 -23.15
C ARG A 476 -16.72 43.81 -22.19
N LEU A 477 -15.53 43.31 -22.51
CA LEU A 477 -14.33 43.52 -21.68
C LEU A 477 -13.94 45.01 -21.62
N GLN A 478 -14.10 45.72 -22.73
CA GLN A 478 -13.81 47.16 -22.79
C GLN A 478 -14.79 47.96 -21.90
N LEU A 479 -16.09 47.66 -21.99
CA LEU A 479 -17.10 48.34 -21.20
C LEU A 479 -16.94 48.07 -19.71
N GLN A 480 -16.68 46.81 -19.32
CA GLN A 480 -16.47 46.45 -17.92
C GLN A 480 -15.31 47.22 -17.28
N ALA A 481 -14.17 47.31 -17.98
CA ALA A 481 -13.02 48.09 -17.52
C ALA A 481 -13.33 49.59 -17.42
N VAL A 482 -14.11 50.15 -18.36
CA VAL A 482 -14.54 51.55 -18.31
C VAL A 482 -15.44 51.81 -17.10
N LEU A 483 -16.40 50.91 -16.82
CA LEU A 483 -17.33 51.05 -15.69
C LEU A 483 -16.62 50.97 -14.34
N GLU A 484 -15.62 50.11 -14.20
CA GLU A 484 -14.82 49.99 -12.98
C GLU A 484 -14.13 51.33 -12.66
N VAL A 485 -13.51 51.97 -13.65
CA VAL A 485 -12.89 53.29 -13.49
C VAL A 485 -13.93 54.38 -13.21
N CYS A 486 -15.11 54.32 -13.83
CA CYS A 486 -16.20 55.26 -13.57
C CYS A 486 -16.70 55.18 -12.12
N ARG A 487 -16.86 53.97 -11.55
CA ARG A 487 -17.31 53.77 -10.16
C ARG A 487 -16.30 54.25 -9.12
N GLN A 488 -15.01 54.26 -9.45
CA GLN A 488 -13.92 54.71 -8.58
C GLN A 488 -13.54 56.19 -8.76
N ALA A 489 -14.31 56.95 -9.55
CA ALA A 489 -14.00 58.33 -9.89
C ALA A 489 -15.06 59.30 -9.37
N ASP A 490 -14.61 60.44 -8.84
CA ASP A 490 -15.49 61.44 -8.21
C ASP A 490 -16.39 62.17 -9.21
N SER A 491 -16.04 62.14 -10.49
CA SER A 491 -16.81 62.79 -11.56
C SER A 491 -16.49 62.19 -12.93
N LEU A 492 -17.38 62.42 -13.90
CA LEU A 492 -17.17 62.05 -15.31
C LEU A 492 -15.85 62.61 -15.86
N SER A 493 -15.46 63.81 -15.44
CA SER A 493 -14.19 64.45 -15.84
C SER A 493 -12.97 63.79 -15.20
N ASP A 494 -13.08 63.22 -14.00
CA ASP A 494 -12.01 62.45 -13.37
C ASP A 494 -11.85 61.07 -14.03
N ALA A 495 -12.97 60.35 -14.25
CA ALA A 495 -12.98 59.08 -14.96
C ALA A 495 -12.39 59.19 -16.37
N GLY A 496 -12.76 60.23 -17.12
CA GLY A 496 -12.22 60.49 -18.45
C GLY A 496 -10.71 60.73 -18.44
N ARG A 497 -10.18 61.45 -17.44
CA ARG A 497 -8.73 61.68 -17.31
C ARG A 497 -7.96 60.41 -16.99
N LYS A 498 -8.52 59.53 -16.15
CA LYS A 498 -7.94 58.21 -15.83
C LYS A 498 -7.92 57.30 -17.07
N LEU A 499 -9.04 57.19 -17.78
CA LEU A 499 -9.18 56.32 -18.96
C LEU A 499 -8.36 56.79 -20.16
N PHE A 500 -8.28 58.10 -20.39
CA PHE A 500 -7.57 58.67 -21.55
C PHE A 500 -6.18 59.22 -21.20
N GLY A 501 -5.57 58.77 -20.10
CA GLY A 501 -4.36 59.33 -19.49
C GLY A 501 -3.15 59.50 -20.42
N VAL A 502 -2.99 58.60 -21.41
CA VAL A 502 -1.94 58.70 -22.43
C VAL A 502 -2.37 59.58 -23.60
N SER A 503 -3.53 59.29 -24.22
CA SER A 503 -4.00 59.99 -25.41
C SER A 503 -4.35 61.48 -25.21
N ARG A 504 -4.54 61.91 -23.96
CA ARG A 504 -4.81 63.31 -23.61
C ARG A 504 -3.55 64.19 -23.65
N GLN A 505 -2.36 63.61 -23.45
CA GLN A 505 -1.10 64.35 -23.43
C GLN A 505 -0.70 64.88 -24.81
N THR A 506 -1.23 64.27 -25.87
CA THR A 506 -0.95 64.63 -27.26
C THR A 506 -1.98 65.58 -27.87
N LYS A 507 -3.02 65.98 -27.12
CA LYS A 507 -4.10 66.84 -27.63
C LYS A 507 -3.98 68.28 -27.15
N ALA A 508 -4.12 69.23 -28.08
CA ALA A 508 -4.11 70.68 -27.79
C ALA A 508 -5.29 71.12 -26.90
N GLN A 509 -6.46 70.48 -27.03
CA GLN A 509 -7.61 70.67 -26.14
C GLN A 509 -8.25 69.30 -25.80
N PRO A 510 -7.86 68.67 -24.69
CA PRO A 510 -8.43 67.40 -24.28
C PRO A 510 -9.83 67.60 -23.67
N ASN A 511 -10.88 67.09 -24.33
CA ASN A 511 -12.23 66.99 -23.79
C ASN A 511 -12.57 65.53 -23.44
N ASP A 512 -11.88 65.01 -22.42
CA ASP A 512 -11.93 63.60 -22.03
C ASP A 512 -13.30 63.19 -21.46
N ALA A 513 -14.01 64.12 -20.81
CA ALA A 513 -15.36 63.91 -20.29
C ALA A 513 -16.39 63.67 -21.41
N ASP A 514 -16.31 64.42 -22.51
CA ASP A 514 -17.20 64.25 -23.66
C ASP A 514 -16.94 62.94 -24.42
N ARG A 515 -15.67 62.54 -24.52
CA ARG A 515 -15.29 61.24 -25.10
C ARG A 515 -15.85 60.08 -24.31
N LEU A 516 -15.73 60.13 -22.97
CA LEU A 516 -16.29 59.12 -22.09
C LEU A 516 -17.82 59.10 -22.19
N ARG A 517 -18.47 60.27 -22.21
CA ARG A 517 -19.93 60.38 -22.38
C ARG A 517 -20.41 59.72 -23.67
N LYS A 518 -19.76 59.99 -24.80
CA LYS A 518 -20.09 59.39 -26.10
C LYS A 518 -19.87 57.88 -26.13
N TYR A 519 -18.81 57.40 -25.45
CA TYR A 519 -18.57 55.97 -25.31
C TYR A 519 -19.69 55.28 -24.54
N LEU A 520 -20.05 55.78 -23.36
CA LEU A 520 -21.15 55.22 -22.54
C LEU A 520 -22.49 55.26 -23.27
N ALA A 521 -22.76 56.33 -24.01
CA ALA A 521 -23.98 56.47 -24.81
C ALA A 521 -24.12 55.41 -25.93
N ARG A 522 -23.01 54.85 -26.46
CA ARG A 522 -23.04 53.72 -27.42
C ARG A 522 -23.71 52.48 -26.82
N PHE A 523 -23.66 52.34 -25.50
CA PHE A 523 -24.26 51.23 -24.75
C PHE A 523 -25.56 51.63 -24.04
N GLY A 524 -26.12 52.82 -24.33
CA GLY A 524 -27.33 53.32 -23.67
C GLY A 524 -27.15 53.70 -22.20
N LEU A 525 -25.91 53.91 -21.75
CA LEU A 525 -25.60 54.19 -20.34
C LEU A 525 -25.31 55.68 -20.10
N GLU A 526 -25.86 56.20 -19.01
CA GLU A 526 -25.56 57.53 -18.47
C GLU A 526 -24.71 57.43 -17.20
N TRP A 527 -23.88 58.44 -16.95
CA TRP A 527 -23.04 58.53 -15.75
C TRP A 527 -23.83 58.28 -14.45
N LYS A 528 -25.02 58.86 -14.33
CA LYS A 528 -25.87 58.72 -13.12
C LYS A 528 -26.27 57.28 -12.84
N GLN A 529 -26.48 56.46 -13.87
CA GLN A 529 -26.85 55.04 -13.73
C GLN A 529 -25.67 54.19 -13.24
N ILE A 530 -24.43 54.66 -13.43
CA ILE A 530 -23.21 53.91 -13.12
C ILE A 530 -22.75 54.15 -11.68
N VAL A 531 -22.93 55.38 -11.17
CA VAL A 531 -22.55 55.80 -9.81
C VAL A 531 -23.70 55.85 -8.80
N ALA A 532 -24.94 55.57 -9.21
CA ALA A 532 -26.03 55.41 -8.25
C ALA A 532 -25.74 54.23 -7.31
N PRO A 533 -25.94 54.36 -5.98
CA PRO A 533 -25.96 53.21 -5.10
C PRO A 533 -27.10 52.28 -5.54
N ALA A 534 -26.83 50.99 -5.61
CA ALA A 534 -27.87 50.00 -5.83
C ALA A 534 -28.84 50.05 -4.63
N ASP A 535 -30.10 50.39 -4.88
CA ASP A 535 -31.19 50.33 -3.89
C ASP A 535 -31.50 48.88 -3.48
#